data_AF-A0A3A4X2Z2-F1
#
_entry.id   AF-A0A3A4X2Z2-F1
#
_cell.length_a   1.000
_cell.length_b   1.000
_cell.length_c   1.000
_cell.angle_alpha   90.00
_cell.angle_beta   90.00
_cell.angle_gamma   90.00
#
_symmetry.space_group_name_H-M   'P 1'
#
loop_
_entity.id
_entity.type
_entity.pdbx_description
1 polymer ?
#
loop_
_entity_poly.entity_id
_entity_poly.type
_entity_poly.pdbx_seq_one_letter_code
_entity_poly.pdbx_strand_id
1 'polypeptide(L)' 'MKALVTGATGFIGSVLVRELLALGHKVRALVLEGESPAGRKNGCGDPPRGSSKNR' A
#
# COMPACT_ATOMS: atom_id res chain seq x y z
N MET A 1 22.71 1.56 -1.49
CA MET A 1 22.21 1.12 -2.81
C MET A 1 20.87 1.80 -3.14
N LYS A 2 20.41 1.77 -4.40
CA LYS A 2 19.03 2.12 -4.78
C LYS A 2 18.21 0.83 -4.95
N ALA A 3 17.08 0.71 -4.27
CA ALA A 3 16.21 -0.46 -4.34
C ALA A 3 14.77 -0.06 -4.68
N LEU A 4 14.10 -0.86 -5.52
CA LEU A 4 12.65 -0.77 -5.78
C LEU A 4 11.98 -1.97 -5.10
N VAL A 5 11.00 -1.70 -4.25
CA VAL A 5 10.25 -2.74 -3.53
C VAL A 5 8.79 -2.71 -3.97
N THR A 6 8.34 -3.82 -4.55
CA THR A 6 6.93 -4.07 -4.89
C THR A 6 6.23 -4.78 -3.74
N GLY A 7 4.94 -4.50 -3.52
CA GLY A 7 4.22 -5.05 -2.36
C GLY A 7 4.78 -4.54 -1.02
N ALA A 8 5.28 -3.31 -1.01
CA ALA A 8 5.90 -2.66 0.15
C ALA A 8 4.96 -2.49 1.35
N THR A 9 3.65 -2.63 1.13
CA THR A 9 2.58 -2.60 2.12
C THR A 9 2.21 -3.96 2.68
N GLY A 10 2.71 -5.04 2.06
CA GLY A 10 2.50 -6.41 2.51
C GLY A 10 3.26 -6.72 3.79
N PHE A 11 2.98 -7.89 4.36
CA PHE A 11 3.56 -8.34 5.63
C PHE A 11 5.10 -8.27 5.63
N ILE A 12 5.75 -8.90 4.65
CA ILE A 12 7.21 -8.89 4.53
C ILE A 12 7.72 -7.57 3.96
N GLY A 13 7.03 -7.01 2.95
CA GLY A 13 7.46 -5.79 2.27
C GLY A 13 7.60 -4.61 3.23
N SER A 14 6.67 -4.48 4.18
CA SER A 14 6.69 -3.38 5.16
C SER A 14 7.89 -3.46 6.11
N VAL A 15 8.28 -4.66 6.55
CA VAL A 15 9.47 -4.87 7.37
C VAL A 15 10.73 -4.66 6.54
N LEU A 16 10.80 -5.24 5.34
CA LEU A 16 11.94 -5.12 4.45
C LEU A 16 12.27 -3.65 4.10
N VAL A 17 11.26 -2.84 3.79
CA VAL A 17 11.48 -1.41 3.51
C VAL A 17 12.07 -0.69 4.72
N ARG A 18 11.59 -0.98 5.93
CA ARG A 18 12.12 -0.39 7.18
C ARG A 18 13.59 -0.76 7.38
N GLU A 19 13.93 -2.03 7.21
CA GLU A 19 15.31 -2.51 7.35
C GLU A 19 16.25 -1.89 6.30
N LEU A 20 15.83 -1.86 5.03
CA LEU A 20 16.64 -1.26 3.96
C LEU A 20 16.88 0.25 4.19
N LEU A 21 15.88 0.96 4.70
CA LEU A 21 16.03 2.37 5.08
C LEU A 21 16.98 2.53 6.28
N ALA A 22 16.88 1.68 7.29
CA ALA A 22 17.76 1.69 8.46
C ALA A 22 19.24 1.45 8.08
N LEU A 23 19.48 0.62 7.06
CA LEU A 23 20.81 0.38 6.49
C LEU A 23 21.28 1.52 5.54
N GLY A 24 20.55 2.63 5.46
CA GLY A 24 20.93 3.80 4.66
C GLY A 24 20.73 3.63 3.15
N HIS A 25 19.92 2.67 2.72
CA HIS A 25 19.61 2.49 1.30
C HIS A 25 18.52 3.46 0.84
N LYS A 26 18.58 3.86 -0.43
CA LYS A 26 17.54 4.68 -1.07
C LYS A 26 16.48 3.74 -1.63
N VAL A 27 15.33 3.67 -0.99
CA VAL A 27 14.24 2.76 -1.35
C VAL A 27 13.11 3.52 -2.03
N ARG A 28 12.61 3.00 -3.15
CA ARG A 28 11.32 3.37 -3.73
C ARG A 28 10.35 2.22 -3.49
N ALA A 29 9.20 2.53 -2.90
CA ALA A 29 8.13 1.58 -2.70
C ALA A 29 7.07 1.77 -3.78
N LEU A 30 6.69 0.68 -4.46
CA LEU A 30 5.54 0.66 -5.36
C LEU A 30 4.32 0.19 -4.58
N VAL A 31 3.28 1.01 -4.59
CA VAL A 31 2.01 0.81 -3.89
C VAL A 31 0.87 0.87 -4.90
N LEU A 32 -0.10 -0.02 -4.78
CA LEU A 32 -1.30 0.05 -5.60
C LEU A 32 -2.18 1.21 -5.11
N GLU A 33 -2.76 1.96 -6.04
CA GLU A 33 -3.66 3.06 -5.71
C GLU A 33 -4.89 2.54 -4.97
N GLY A 34 -5.16 3.09 -3.77
CA GLY A 34 -6.18 2.60 -2.84
C GLY A 34 -5.66 1.65 -1.75
N GLU A 35 -4.43 1.15 -1.88
CA GLU A 35 -3.79 0.35 -0.84
C GLU A 35 -3.23 1.28 0.25
N SER A 36 -3.85 1.27 1.42
CA SER A 36 -3.36 2.07 2.55
C SER A 36 -2.09 1.43 3.11
N PRO A 37 -0.96 2.17 3.21
CA PRO A 37 0.24 1.63 3.83
C PRO A 37 -0.05 1.26 5.29
N ALA A 38 0.01 -0.05 5.56
CA ALA A 38 -0.19 -0.75 6.83
C ALA A 38 -0.78 0.11 7.97
N GLY A 39 -2.10 0.10 8.08
CA GLY A 39 -2.81 0.69 9.22
C GLY A 39 -4.33 0.61 9.20
N ARG A 40 -4.97 0.48 8.02
CA ARG A 40 -6.44 0.44 7.93
C ARG A 40 -6.94 -0.93 7.50
N LYS A 41 -7.43 -1.71 8.47
CA LYS A 41 -8.32 -2.85 8.21
C LYS A 41 -9.71 -2.35 7.82
N ASN A 42 -9.89 -1.99 6.56
CA ASN A 42 -11.22 -1.97 5.95
C ASN A 42 -11.09 -2.98 4.81
N GLY A 43 -11.47 -4.25 4.99
CA GLY A 43 -12.89 -4.61 5.04
C GLY A 43 -13.50 -4.25 3.70
N CYS A 44 -13.69 -5.27 2.85
CA CYS A 44 -14.39 -5.28 1.56
C CYS A 44 -15.17 -4.01 1.20
N GLY A 45 -14.97 -3.48 0.00
CA GLY A 45 -15.88 -2.48 -0.54
C GLY A 45 -15.53 -2.10 -1.96
N ASP A 46 -16.23 -2.70 -2.92
CA ASP A 46 -16.50 -2.03 -4.19
C ASP A 46 -17.13 -0.66 -3.88
N PRO A 47 -16.80 0.40 -4.65
CA PRO A 47 -17.43 1.70 -4.43
C PRO A 47 -18.95 1.55 -4.57
N PRO A 48 -19.77 2.28 -3.79
CA PRO A 48 -21.21 2.30 -3.98
C PRO A 48 -21.51 2.75 -5.42
N ARG A 49 -21.95 1.80 -6.27
CA ARG A 49 -22.51 2.14 -7.58
C ARG A 49 -23.72 3.02 -7.34
N GLY A 50 -23.73 4.17 -8.03
CA GLY A 50 -24.52 5.33 -7.70
C GLY A 50 -26.00 5.05 -7.44
N SER A 51 -26.54 5.84 -6.51
CA SER A 51 -27.98 5.93 -6.24
C SER A 51 -28.68 6.45 -7.49
N SER A 52 -29.29 5.56 -8.26
CA SER A 52 -30.34 5.93 -9.21
C SER A 52 -31.56 6.38 -8.39
N LYS A 53 -31.60 7.68 -8.06
CA LYS A 53 -32.85 8.36 -7.70
C LYS A 53 -33.60 8.58 -9.01
N ASN A 54 -34.53 7.70 -9.35
CA ASN A 54 -35.51 8.03 -10.38
C ASN A 54 -36.89 7.46 -10.01
N ARG A 55 -37.81 8.41 -9.82
CA ARG A 55 -39.28 8.30 -9.77
C ARG A 55 -39.91 7.61 -8.58
#